data_AF-G5ECJ5-F1
#
_entry.id   AF-G5ECJ5-F1
#
_cell.length_a   1.000
_cell.length_b   1.000
_cell.length_c   1.000
_cell.angle_alpha   90.00
_cell.angle_beta   90.00
_cell.angle_gamma   90.00
#
_symmetry.space_group_name_H-M   'P 1'
#
loop_
_entity.id
_entity.type
_entity.pdbx_description
1 polymer ?
#
loop_
_entity_poly.entity_id
_entity_poly.type
_entity_poly.pdbx_seq_one_letter_code
_entity_poly.pdbx_strand_id
1 'polypeptide(L)'
;MPYTFENSEALLKNLKDAAPYISAAERFASFKGFVYDKRINIACTSEKLARAGFYSTASPEFPASAKCPFCMLEINFEQCDDPWEKHKSGSPHCEFVMIGEIEESELSFRIISNLAIRHATVRLYEELLGIVATLENGDIANENPITRADATRKLISFRSSSKLLTFDHRLATFQNFIFDKKRNVKCTSKKLAKAGWFSIANKKDKTSAKCPFCLVELDFDESDDPWEEHQKFSASCDFIKLGKLDEKKWTENEALMLGARITIMQKYEKGSWLIDELEKENRIDEIIKIRKIMIKPNHVLKRRRCSI
;
A
#
# COMPACT_ATOMS: atom_id res chain seq x y z
N MET A 1 12.61 -5.71 -21.53
CA MET A 1 13.98 -5.27 -21.22
C MET A 1 14.67 -6.45 -20.56
N PRO A 2 15.96 -6.74 -20.89
CA PRO A 2 16.70 -7.74 -20.15
C PRO A 2 16.73 -7.38 -18.67
N TYR A 3 16.63 -8.39 -17.82
CA TYR A 3 16.83 -8.22 -16.39
C TYR A 3 18.27 -7.74 -16.13
N THR A 4 18.40 -6.67 -15.34
CA THR A 4 19.69 -6.21 -14.84
C THR A 4 19.54 -5.84 -13.36
N PHE A 5 20.58 -6.08 -12.56
CA PHE A 5 20.56 -5.76 -11.13
C PHE A 5 20.36 -4.25 -10.90
N GLU A 6 20.90 -3.40 -11.77
CA GLU A 6 20.77 -1.95 -11.72
C GLU A 6 19.30 -1.49 -11.82
N ASN A 7 18.48 -2.18 -12.63
CA ASN A 7 17.05 -1.89 -12.74
C ASN A 7 16.31 -2.18 -11.42
N SER A 8 16.74 -3.22 -10.69
CA SER A 8 16.17 -3.54 -9.37
C SER A 8 16.54 -2.49 -8.32
N GLU A 9 17.80 -2.03 -8.29
CA GLU A 9 18.26 -1.03 -7.34
C GLU A 9 17.55 0.33 -7.53
N ALA A 10 17.43 0.80 -8.78
CA ALA A 10 16.76 2.05 -9.10
C ALA A 10 15.28 2.05 -8.68
N LEU A 11 14.58 0.95 -8.95
CA LEU A 11 13.21 0.75 -8.50
C LEU A 11 13.11 0.82 -6.97
N LEU A 12 14.01 0.17 -6.25
CA LEU A 12 13.98 0.10 -4.80
C LEU A 12 14.26 1.43 -4.13
N LYS A 13 15.19 2.20 -4.70
CA LYS A 13 15.40 3.58 -4.29
C LYS A 13 14.11 4.40 -4.45
N ASN A 14 13.46 4.30 -5.61
CA ASN A 14 12.18 4.98 -5.85
C ASN A 14 11.05 4.52 -4.93
N LEU A 15 11.04 3.24 -4.52
CA LEU A 15 10.05 2.70 -3.59
C LEU A 15 10.31 3.17 -2.16
N LYS A 16 11.58 3.18 -1.73
CA LYS A 16 12.00 3.75 -0.44
C LYS A 16 11.69 5.24 -0.34
N ASP A 17 11.98 6.01 -1.37
CA ASP A 17 11.70 7.45 -1.40
C ASP A 17 10.18 7.74 -1.32
N ALA A 18 9.36 6.82 -1.83
CA ALA A 18 7.92 6.86 -1.67
C ALA A 18 7.44 6.41 -0.28
N ALA A 19 8.26 5.70 0.49
CA ALA A 19 7.93 5.14 1.81
C ALA A 19 8.93 5.58 2.90
N PRO A 20 9.00 6.88 3.27
CA PRO A 20 10.01 7.43 4.17
C PRO A 20 9.98 6.90 5.61
N TYR A 21 8.91 6.20 6.01
CA TYR A 21 8.77 5.57 7.33
C TYR A 21 8.75 4.04 7.25
N ILE A 22 9.30 3.47 6.17
CA ILE A 22 9.34 2.02 5.96
C ILE A 22 10.14 1.30 7.05
N SER A 23 11.23 1.90 7.54
CA SER A 23 12.08 1.32 8.58
C SER A 23 11.80 1.88 9.97
N ALA A 24 11.90 1.04 11.00
CA ALA A 24 11.79 1.41 12.41
C ALA A 24 12.79 2.51 12.78
N ALA A 25 13.99 2.50 12.19
CA ALA A 25 14.98 3.55 12.38
C ALA A 25 14.51 4.93 11.90
N GLU A 26 13.81 5.00 10.75
CA GLU A 26 13.26 6.26 10.22
C GLU A 26 12.04 6.72 11.02
N ARG A 27 11.18 5.78 11.43
CA ARG A 27 10.09 6.05 12.37
C ARG A 27 10.62 6.61 13.70
N PHE A 28 11.62 5.99 14.30
CA PHE A 28 12.27 6.48 15.52
C PHE A 28 12.90 7.86 15.34
N ALA A 29 13.51 8.12 14.18
CA ALA A 29 14.11 9.42 13.89
C ALA A 29 13.09 10.57 13.89
N SER A 30 11.80 10.29 13.61
CA SER A 30 10.72 11.28 13.65
C SER A 30 10.38 11.76 15.07
N PHE A 31 10.65 10.96 16.10
CA PHE A 31 10.39 11.29 17.51
C PHE A 31 11.52 12.13 18.11
N LYS A 32 11.67 13.38 17.67
CA LYS A 32 12.67 14.30 18.24
C LYS A 32 12.17 14.87 19.57
N GLY A 33 12.85 14.54 20.67
CA GLY A 33 12.51 15.06 22.00
C GLY A 33 11.18 14.55 22.56
N PHE A 34 10.84 13.29 22.28
CA PHE A 34 9.57 12.69 22.72
C PHE A 34 9.36 12.82 24.23
N VAL A 35 8.15 13.21 24.63
CA VAL A 35 7.82 13.69 25.98
C VAL A 35 8.01 12.65 27.09
N TYR A 36 7.99 11.35 26.75
CA TYR A 36 8.06 10.28 27.73
C TYR A 36 9.43 9.61 27.84
N ASP A 37 10.35 9.82 26.89
CA ASP A 37 11.64 9.08 26.85
C ASP A 37 12.53 9.28 28.10
N LYS A 38 12.36 10.39 28.82
CA LYS A 38 13.11 10.70 30.06
C LYS A 38 12.38 10.29 31.34
N ARG A 39 11.16 9.75 31.23
CA ARG A 39 10.34 9.34 32.38
C ARG A 39 10.71 7.91 32.81
N ILE A 40 10.45 7.60 34.08
CA ILE A 40 10.72 6.29 34.68
C ILE A 40 9.41 5.48 34.68
N ASN A 41 9.49 4.15 34.59
CA ASN A 41 8.34 3.23 34.64
C ASN A 41 7.25 3.49 33.59
N ILE A 42 7.65 3.92 32.39
CA ILE A 42 6.74 4.16 31.26
C ILE A 42 6.67 2.96 30.31
N ALA A 43 5.49 2.73 29.76
CA ALA A 43 5.27 1.71 28.74
C ALA A 43 5.44 2.30 27.32
N CYS A 44 5.12 3.58 27.12
CA CYS A 44 5.17 4.26 25.83
C CYS A 44 6.47 5.06 25.66
N THR A 45 7.47 4.48 25.01
CA THR A 45 8.72 5.15 24.59
C THR A 45 8.71 5.42 23.09
N SER A 46 9.53 6.35 22.60
CA SER A 46 9.72 6.57 21.17
C SER A 46 10.24 5.33 20.44
N GLU A 47 11.08 4.51 21.09
CA GLU A 47 11.56 3.23 20.54
C GLU A 47 10.40 2.24 20.36
N LYS A 48 9.53 2.09 21.38
CA LYS A 48 8.38 1.18 21.31
C LYS A 48 7.34 1.65 20.30
N LEU A 49 7.08 2.96 20.20
CA LEU A 49 6.22 3.52 19.16
C LEU A 49 6.74 3.21 17.76
N ALA A 50 8.03 3.43 17.52
CA ALA A 50 8.65 3.14 16.24
C ALA A 50 8.60 1.64 15.90
N ARG A 51 8.88 0.75 16.86
CA ARG A 51 8.76 -0.71 16.68
C ARG A 51 7.32 -1.13 16.42
N ALA A 52 6.35 -0.49 17.06
CA ALA A 52 4.92 -0.71 16.83
C ALA A 52 4.38 -0.12 15.52
N GLY A 53 5.25 0.46 14.68
CA GLY A 53 4.88 0.93 13.34
C GLY A 53 4.51 2.41 13.26
N PHE A 54 4.62 3.20 14.34
CA PHE A 54 4.23 4.61 14.35
C PHE A 54 5.38 5.56 14.03
N TYR A 55 5.08 6.66 13.37
CA TYR A 55 5.94 7.85 13.29
C TYR A 55 5.26 9.04 13.97
N SER A 56 6.05 10.01 14.44
CA SER A 56 5.56 11.18 15.16
C SER A 56 4.77 12.11 14.27
N THR A 57 3.58 12.51 14.73
CA THR A 57 2.77 13.61 14.19
C THR A 57 2.55 14.69 15.25
N ALA A 58 3.39 14.71 16.29
CA ALA A 58 3.25 15.56 17.46
C ALA A 58 3.10 17.06 17.11
N SER A 59 2.17 17.69 17.80
CA SER A 59 1.96 19.14 17.82
C SER A 59 2.07 19.67 19.25
N PRO A 60 2.12 20.99 19.48
CA PRO A 60 2.08 21.54 20.84
C PRO A 60 0.86 21.08 21.65
N GLU A 61 -0.28 20.87 20.99
CA GLU A 61 -1.53 20.41 21.60
C GLU A 61 -1.54 18.90 21.87
N PHE A 62 -0.92 18.11 20.97
CA PHE A 62 -0.86 16.65 21.05
C PHE A 62 0.60 16.18 20.98
N PRO A 63 1.39 16.38 22.07
CA PRO A 63 2.83 16.15 22.05
C PRO A 63 3.22 14.66 21.97
N ALA A 64 2.24 13.76 22.15
CA ALA A 64 2.40 12.32 22.00
C ALA A 64 1.61 11.76 20.81
N SER A 65 1.19 12.61 19.85
CA SER A 65 0.52 12.15 18.63
C SER A 65 1.50 11.38 17.74
N ALA A 66 1.07 10.20 17.31
CA ALA A 66 1.80 9.40 16.35
C ALA A 66 0.85 8.64 15.42
N LYS A 67 1.28 8.45 14.18
CA LYS A 67 0.48 7.84 13.11
C LYS A 67 1.18 6.64 12.49
N CYS A 68 0.42 5.61 12.15
CA CYS A 68 0.90 4.47 11.39
C CYS A 68 0.89 4.80 9.88
N PRO A 69 2.02 4.68 9.16
CA PRO A 69 2.08 5.02 7.74
C PRO A 69 1.42 3.97 6.84
N PHE A 70 1.02 2.82 7.38
CA PHE A 70 0.45 1.69 6.64
C PHE A 70 -1.08 1.62 6.73
N CYS A 71 -1.69 2.25 7.75
CA CYS A 71 -3.15 2.24 7.95
C CYS A 71 -3.77 3.59 8.33
N MET A 72 -2.97 4.65 8.52
CA MET A 72 -3.41 5.99 8.96
C MET A 72 -3.99 6.07 10.38
N LEU A 73 -3.94 5.00 11.17
CA LEU A 73 -4.32 5.06 12.58
C LEU A 73 -3.42 6.08 13.29
N GLU A 74 -4.03 7.14 13.81
CA GLU A 74 -3.38 8.21 14.56
C GLU A 74 -3.92 8.25 15.99
N ILE A 75 -3.00 8.28 16.95
CA ILE A 75 -3.32 8.19 18.38
C ILE A 75 -2.44 9.21 19.11
N ASN A 76 -3.06 9.99 20.00
CA ASN A 76 -2.34 10.73 21.03
C ASN A 76 -2.12 9.82 22.24
N PHE A 77 -0.92 9.27 22.37
CA PHE A 77 -0.62 8.22 23.35
C PHE A 77 -0.50 8.72 24.78
N GLU A 78 -0.90 7.89 25.73
CA GLU A 78 -0.59 8.09 27.15
C GLU A 78 0.72 7.40 27.56
N GLN A 79 1.31 7.83 28.68
CA GLN A 79 2.62 7.32 29.15
C GLN A 79 2.63 5.82 29.49
N CYS A 80 1.46 5.27 29.86
CA CYS A 80 1.27 3.86 30.24
C CYS A 80 0.66 3.03 29.11
N ASP A 81 0.42 3.61 27.94
CA ASP A 81 -0.06 2.86 26.79
C ASP A 81 1.01 1.89 26.28
N ASP A 82 0.56 0.71 25.86
CA ASP A 82 1.35 -0.18 25.01
C ASP A 82 1.07 0.18 23.54
N PRO A 83 2.06 0.73 22.80
CA PRO A 83 1.88 1.09 21.40
C PRO A 83 1.43 -0.06 20.50
N TRP A 84 1.92 -1.27 20.72
CA TRP A 84 1.58 -2.43 19.89
C TRP A 84 0.11 -2.82 20.09
N GLU A 85 -0.32 -2.95 21.34
CA GLU A 85 -1.71 -3.30 21.64
C GLU A 85 -2.70 -2.22 21.20
N LYS A 86 -2.32 -0.94 21.30
CA LYS A 86 -3.09 0.18 20.75
C LYS A 86 -3.23 0.10 19.23
N HIS A 87 -2.16 -0.26 18.51
CA HIS A 87 -2.22 -0.44 17.06
C HIS A 87 -3.13 -1.62 16.68
N LYS A 88 -2.91 -2.77 17.31
CA LYS A 88 -3.62 -4.01 17.05
C LYS A 88 -5.12 -3.88 17.32
N SER A 89 -5.51 -3.21 18.40
CA SER A 89 -6.93 -2.95 18.70
C SER A 89 -7.55 -1.89 17.79
N GLY A 90 -6.83 -0.80 17.49
CA GLY A 90 -7.36 0.29 16.66
C GLY A 90 -7.42 -0.02 15.16
N SER A 91 -6.53 -0.90 14.66
CA SER A 91 -6.47 -1.28 13.25
C SER A 91 -6.01 -2.74 13.05
N PRO A 92 -6.84 -3.73 13.41
CA PRO A 92 -6.47 -5.16 13.37
C PRO A 92 -6.16 -5.70 11.97
N HIS A 93 -6.65 -5.02 10.92
CA HIS A 93 -6.42 -5.40 9.52
C HIS A 93 -5.27 -4.61 8.85
N CYS A 94 -4.54 -3.81 9.62
CA CYS A 94 -3.33 -3.14 9.14
C CYS A 94 -2.33 -4.19 8.65
N GLU A 95 -1.76 -4.03 7.44
CA GLU A 95 -0.79 -4.97 6.88
C GLU A 95 0.43 -5.17 7.80
N PHE A 96 0.85 -4.12 8.50
CA PHE A 96 1.93 -4.20 9.50
C PHE A 96 1.53 -5.03 10.73
N VAL A 97 0.31 -4.82 11.26
CA VAL A 97 -0.22 -5.59 12.41
C VAL A 97 -0.38 -7.07 12.06
N MET A 98 -0.87 -7.38 10.85
CA MET A 98 -1.08 -8.75 10.41
C MET A 98 0.23 -9.55 10.25
N ILE A 99 1.36 -8.88 10.02
CA ILE A 99 2.68 -9.53 10.00
C ILE A 99 3.09 -9.99 11.41
N GLY A 100 2.66 -9.27 12.45
CA GLY A 100 3.01 -9.55 13.83
C GLY A 100 4.24 -8.78 14.32
N GLU A 101 4.57 -8.93 15.61
CA GLU A 101 5.68 -8.24 16.26
C GLU A 101 7.00 -8.95 15.95
N ILE A 102 7.45 -8.81 14.70
CA ILE A 102 8.69 -9.41 14.19
C ILE A 102 9.76 -8.33 14.08
N GLU A 103 11.00 -8.65 14.43
CA GLU A 103 12.14 -7.76 14.20
C GLU A 103 12.26 -7.47 12.70
N GLU A 104 12.34 -6.20 12.31
CA GLU A 104 12.36 -5.83 10.88
C GLU A 104 13.53 -6.48 10.12
N SER A 105 14.64 -6.77 10.81
CA SER A 105 15.79 -7.53 10.29
C SER A 105 15.51 -9.01 10.02
N GLU A 106 14.30 -9.49 10.23
CA GLU A 106 13.81 -10.84 9.87
C GLU A 106 12.76 -10.83 8.76
N LEU A 107 12.16 -9.67 8.43
CA LEU A 107 11.20 -9.54 7.34
C LEU A 107 11.79 -9.90 5.97
N SER A 108 11.09 -10.74 5.21
CA SER A 108 11.49 -11.06 3.84
C SER A 108 11.44 -9.82 2.95
N PHE A 109 12.23 -9.83 1.88
CA PHE A 109 12.25 -8.74 0.92
C PHE A 109 10.87 -8.48 0.27
N ARG A 110 10.11 -9.55 -0.01
CA ARG A 110 8.71 -9.47 -0.43
C ARG A 110 7.85 -8.66 0.54
N ILE A 111 7.92 -9.00 1.83
CA ILE A 111 7.12 -8.33 2.86
C ILE A 111 7.47 -6.83 2.95
N ILE A 112 8.76 -6.51 2.92
CA ILE A 112 9.24 -5.13 2.96
C ILE A 112 8.73 -4.33 1.75
N SER A 113 8.77 -4.93 0.58
CA SER A 113 8.28 -4.31 -0.66
C SER A 113 6.78 -4.06 -0.61
N ASN A 114 6.00 -5.02 -0.10
CA ASN A 114 4.55 -4.87 0.09
C ASN A 114 4.22 -3.75 1.08
N LEU A 115 4.92 -3.67 2.21
CA LEU A 115 4.76 -2.58 3.18
C LEU A 115 5.11 -1.22 2.58
N ALA A 116 6.15 -1.15 1.74
CA ALA A 116 6.53 0.09 1.07
C ALA A 116 5.48 0.53 0.02
N ILE A 117 4.93 -0.42 -0.75
CA ILE A 117 3.80 -0.18 -1.66
C ILE A 117 2.58 0.30 -0.88
N ARG A 118 2.27 -0.30 0.29
CA ARG A 118 1.18 0.13 1.14
C ARG A 118 1.39 1.53 1.69
N HIS A 119 2.59 1.87 2.15
CA HIS A 119 2.95 3.21 2.60
C HIS A 119 2.80 4.24 1.47
N ALA A 120 3.26 3.92 0.25
CA ALA A 120 3.10 4.79 -0.91
C ALA A 120 1.62 4.99 -1.27
N THR A 121 0.79 3.95 -1.12
CA THR A 121 -0.66 3.99 -1.32
C THR A 121 -1.33 4.95 -0.34
N VAL A 122 -1.03 4.81 0.95
CA VAL A 122 -1.58 5.67 2.01
C VAL A 122 -1.21 7.13 1.77
N ARG A 123 0.06 7.42 1.45
CA ARG A 123 0.49 8.79 1.16
C ARG A 123 -0.24 9.41 -0.02
N LEU A 124 -0.41 8.67 -1.13
CA LEU A 124 -1.14 9.18 -2.28
C LEU A 124 -2.61 9.44 -1.93
N TYR A 125 -3.23 8.54 -1.16
CA TYR A 125 -4.58 8.74 -0.67
C TYR A 125 -4.71 10.01 0.19
N GLU A 126 -3.82 10.24 1.15
CA GLU A 126 -3.81 11.46 1.97
C GLU A 126 -3.58 12.73 1.13
N GLU A 127 -2.70 12.69 0.11
CA GLU A 127 -2.53 13.80 -0.84
C GLU A 127 -3.83 14.08 -1.59
N LEU A 128 -4.51 13.03 -2.07
CA LEU A 128 -5.77 13.16 -2.80
C LEU A 128 -6.89 13.74 -1.91
N LEU A 129 -6.96 13.35 -0.64
CA LEU A 129 -7.90 13.96 0.32
C LEU A 129 -7.66 15.47 0.44
N GLY A 130 -6.40 15.91 0.54
CA GLY A 130 -6.07 17.34 0.59
C GLY A 130 -6.45 18.08 -0.70
N ILE A 131 -6.28 17.44 -1.86
CA ILE A 131 -6.69 17.99 -3.16
C ILE A 131 -8.21 18.12 -3.25
N VAL A 132 -8.96 17.09 -2.85
CA VAL A 132 -10.43 17.11 -2.83
C VAL A 132 -10.93 18.21 -1.89
N ALA A 133 -10.39 18.29 -0.67
CA ALA A 133 -10.76 19.33 0.28
C ALA A 133 -10.47 20.75 -0.23
N THR A 134 -9.39 20.94 -1.00
CA THR A 134 -9.06 22.21 -1.66
C THR A 134 -10.16 22.60 -2.66
N LEU A 135 -10.63 21.65 -3.46
CA LEU A 135 -11.63 21.90 -4.49
C LEU A 135 -13.05 22.09 -3.94
N GLU A 136 -13.38 21.41 -2.83
CA GLU A 136 -14.69 21.45 -2.17
C GLU A 136 -14.87 22.67 -1.25
N ASN A 137 -13.83 23.02 -0.47
CA ASN A 137 -13.89 24.14 0.49
C ASN A 137 -13.40 25.46 -0.09
N GLY A 138 -12.78 25.43 -1.28
CA GLY A 138 -12.37 26.64 -1.97
C GLY A 138 -13.58 27.49 -2.32
N ASP A 139 -13.73 28.63 -1.63
CA ASP A 139 -14.61 29.70 -2.13
C ASP A 139 -14.05 30.13 -3.49
N ILE A 140 -14.77 29.79 -4.55
CA ILE A 140 -14.35 30.02 -5.95
C ILE A 140 -13.96 31.49 -6.16
N ALA A 141 -14.54 32.42 -5.39
CA ALA A 141 -14.23 33.84 -5.47
C ALA A 141 -12.88 34.24 -4.84
N ASN A 142 -12.41 33.49 -3.83
CA ASN A 142 -11.21 33.83 -3.04
C ASN A 142 -10.06 32.84 -3.24
N GLU A 143 -10.30 31.68 -3.86
CA GLU A 143 -9.28 30.68 -4.12
C GLU A 143 -8.33 31.13 -5.24
N ASN A 144 -7.02 30.96 -5.04
CA ASN A 144 -6.03 31.24 -6.08
C ASN A 144 -6.31 30.35 -7.31
N PRO A 145 -6.62 30.92 -8.49
CA PRO A 145 -6.97 30.14 -9.68
C PRO A 145 -5.88 29.14 -10.09
N ILE A 146 -4.61 29.43 -9.81
CA ILE A 146 -3.47 28.55 -10.09
C ILE A 146 -3.58 27.28 -9.22
N THR A 147 -3.87 27.43 -7.93
CA THR A 147 -4.01 26.30 -6.98
C THR A 147 -5.15 25.37 -7.41
N ARG A 148 -6.30 25.93 -7.78
CA ARG A 148 -7.46 25.15 -8.25
C ARG A 148 -7.17 24.41 -9.56
N ALA A 149 -6.50 25.08 -10.51
CA ALA A 149 -6.10 24.47 -11.77
C ALA A 149 -5.10 23.32 -11.54
N ASP A 150 -4.14 23.49 -10.63
CA ASP A 150 -3.17 22.45 -10.27
C ASP A 150 -3.84 21.24 -9.62
N ALA A 151 -4.73 21.48 -8.65
CA ALA A 151 -5.55 20.44 -8.01
C ALA A 151 -6.36 19.66 -9.05
N THR A 152 -7.03 20.35 -9.97
CA THR A 152 -7.82 19.75 -11.05
C THR A 152 -6.94 18.88 -11.97
N ARG A 153 -5.77 19.39 -12.38
CA ARG A 153 -4.82 18.63 -13.23
C ARG A 153 -4.36 17.35 -12.54
N LYS A 154 -4.07 17.41 -11.24
CA LYS A 154 -3.69 16.22 -10.45
C LYS A 154 -4.81 15.17 -10.41
N LEU A 155 -6.07 15.57 -10.19
CA LEU A 155 -7.20 14.63 -10.20
C LEU A 155 -7.46 14.02 -11.58
N ILE A 156 -7.31 14.78 -12.67
CA ILE A 156 -7.44 14.25 -14.03
C ILE A 156 -6.34 13.20 -14.32
N SER A 157 -5.10 13.50 -13.91
CA SER A 157 -3.98 12.57 -14.01
C SER A 157 -4.25 11.30 -13.20
N PHE A 158 -4.70 11.46 -11.94
CA PHE A 158 -5.08 10.35 -11.07
C PHE A 158 -6.14 9.46 -11.73
N ARG A 159 -7.28 10.04 -12.17
CA ARG A 159 -8.35 9.32 -12.88
C ARG A 159 -7.82 8.55 -14.09
N SER A 160 -6.87 9.12 -14.81
CA SER A 160 -6.26 8.48 -15.98
C SER A 160 -5.39 7.29 -15.62
N SER A 161 -4.71 7.35 -14.46
CA SER A 161 -3.91 6.24 -13.92
C SER A 161 -4.75 5.16 -13.23
N SER A 162 -5.95 5.49 -12.73
CA SER A 162 -6.80 4.57 -11.99
C SER A 162 -8.00 4.05 -12.81
N LYS A 163 -7.92 4.03 -14.15
CA LYS A 163 -9.06 3.66 -15.03
C LYS A 163 -9.69 2.31 -14.68
N LEU A 164 -8.87 1.33 -14.31
CA LEU A 164 -9.31 -0.03 -13.94
C LEU A 164 -10.06 -0.10 -12.59
N LEU A 165 -10.28 1.05 -11.93
CA LEU A 165 -11.11 1.15 -10.74
C LEU A 165 -12.56 0.74 -11.03
N THR A 166 -13.09 1.04 -12.22
CA THR A 166 -14.48 0.74 -12.54
C THR A 166 -14.66 -0.57 -13.29
N PHE A 167 -15.80 -1.21 -13.04
CA PHE A 167 -16.22 -2.45 -13.66
C PHE A 167 -16.22 -2.35 -15.18
N ASP A 168 -16.74 -1.26 -15.74
CA ASP A 168 -16.84 -1.09 -17.19
C ASP A 168 -15.47 -1.04 -17.87
N HIS A 169 -14.48 -0.38 -17.26
CA HIS A 169 -13.13 -0.35 -17.81
C HIS A 169 -12.46 -1.72 -17.72
N ARG A 170 -12.68 -2.47 -16.64
CA ARG A 170 -12.20 -3.86 -16.53
C ARG A 170 -12.87 -4.76 -17.57
N LEU A 171 -14.19 -4.68 -17.72
CA LEU A 171 -14.95 -5.46 -18.70
C LEU A 171 -14.49 -5.18 -20.14
N ALA A 172 -14.22 -3.91 -20.47
CA ALA A 172 -13.77 -3.51 -21.80
C ALA A 172 -12.44 -4.14 -22.23
N THR A 173 -11.64 -4.67 -21.29
CA THR A 173 -10.40 -5.40 -21.62
C THR A 173 -10.65 -6.82 -22.15
N PHE A 174 -11.80 -7.42 -21.85
CA PHE A 174 -12.16 -8.77 -22.28
C PHE A 174 -12.77 -8.76 -23.68
N GLN A 175 -11.92 -8.66 -24.70
CA GLN A 175 -12.36 -8.70 -26.10
C GLN A 175 -12.57 -10.15 -26.56
N ASN A 176 -13.82 -10.53 -26.83
CA ASN A 176 -14.21 -11.87 -27.31
C ASN A 176 -13.77 -13.02 -26.37
N PHE A 177 -13.96 -12.85 -25.06
CA PHE A 177 -13.61 -13.88 -24.08
C PHE A 177 -14.29 -15.22 -24.39
N ILE A 178 -13.50 -16.30 -24.39
CA ILE A 178 -13.89 -17.57 -25.00
C ILE A 178 -15.08 -18.26 -24.31
N PHE A 179 -15.33 -17.95 -23.03
CA PHE A 179 -16.41 -18.55 -22.26
C PHE A 179 -17.72 -17.76 -22.32
N ASP A 180 -17.74 -16.53 -22.84
CA ASP A 180 -18.95 -15.70 -22.88
C ASP A 180 -20.08 -16.28 -23.73
N LYS A 181 -19.72 -17.12 -24.72
CA LYS A 181 -20.68 -17.81 -25.60
C LYS A 181 -21.10 -19.18 -25.08
N LYS A 182 -20.47 -19.67 -24.01
CA LYS A 182 -20.78 -20.98 -23.42
C LYS A 182 -21.95 -20.84 -22.44
N ARG A 183 -22.77 -21.89 -22.33
CA ARG A 183 -23.87 -21.97 -21.36
C ARG A 183 -23.38 -22.62 -20.07
N ASN A 184 -23.99 -22.26 -18.94
CA ASN A 184 -23.75 -22.86 -17.62
C ASN A 184 -22.29 -22.79 -17.11
N VAL A 185 -21.50 -21.82 -17.60
CA VAL A 185 -20.13 -21.59 -17.11
C VAL A 185 -20.10 -20.65 -15.91
N LYS A 186 -19.15 -20.89 -14.99
CA LYS A 186 -18.93 -20.00 -13.84
C LYS A 186 -18.01 -18.85 -14.18
N CYS A 187 -17.08 -19.03 -15.11
CA CYS A 187 -16.15 -17.99 -15.52
C CYS A 187 -16.60 -17.31 -16.82
N THR A 188 -17.10 -16.07 -16.72
CA THR A 188 -17.42 -15.20 -17.89
C THR A 188 -16.68 -13.88 -17.73
N SER A 189 -16.51 -13.12 -18.80
CA SER A 189 -15.87 -11.79 -18.75
C SER A 189 -16.55 -10.86 -17.75
N LYS A 190 -17.89 -10.88 -17.69
CA LYS A 190 -18.68 -10.11 -16.72
C LYS A 190 -18.39 -10.52 -15.28
N LYS A 191 -18.24 -11.82 -15.00
CA LYS A 191 -17.92 -12.30 -13.64
C LYS A 191 -16.48 -11.99 -13.25
N LEU A 192 -15.54 -12.14 -14.18
CA LEU A 192 -14.14 -11.74 -14.00
C LEU A 192 -14.02 -10.24 -13.68
N ALA A 193 -14.59 -9.38 -14.53
CA ALA A 193 -14.58 -7.93 -14.31
C ALA A 193 -15.25 -7.52 -12.99
N LYS A 194 -16.35 -8.19 -12.62
CA LYS A 194 -17.04 -7.95 -11.35
C LYS A 194 -16.22 -8.40 -10.14
N ALA A 195 -15.44 -9.47 -10.26
CA ALA A 195 -14.51 -9.94 -9.25
C ALA A 195 -13.16 -9.18 -9.21
N GLY A 196 -13.03 -8.09 -9.98
CA GLY A 196 -11.88 -7.19 -9.95
C GLY A 196 -10.81 -7.49 -11.00
N TRP A 197 -11.03 -8.44 -11.91
CA TRP A 197 -10.05 -8.84 -12.91
C TRP A 197 -10.14 -8.01 -14.19
N PHE A 198 -9.00 -7.76 -14.84
CA PHE A 198 -8.92 -7.29 -16.22
C PHE A 198 -8.12 -8.28 -17.07
N SER A 199 -8.42 -8.38 -18.36
CA SER A 199 -7.76 -9.29 -19.27
C SER A 199 -6.32 -8.88 -19.52
N ILE A 200 -5.40 -9.85 -19.40
CA ILE A 200 -4.03 -9.79 -19.93
C ILE A 200 -3.82 -10.86 -21.01
N ALA A 201 -4.92 -11.42 -21.51
CA ALA A 201 -4.92 -12.51 -22.47
C ALA A 201 -4.12 -12.14 -23.74
N ASN A 202 -3.38 -13.12 -24.24
CA ASN A 202 -2.58 -13.00 -25.45
C ASN A 202 -2.96 -14.13 -26.45
N LYS A 203 -2.21 -14.26 -27.54
CA LYS A 203 -2.53 -15.29 -28.56
C LYS A 203 -2.43 -16.73 -28.03
N LYS A 204 -1.55 -16.98 -27.06
CA LYS A 204 -1.32 -18.28 -26.41
C LYS A 204 -2.32 -18.48 -25.28
N ASP A 205 -2.41 -17.50 -24.39
CA ASP A 205 -3.17 -17.64 -23.14
C ASP A 205 -4.43 -16.78 -23.23
N LYS A 206 -5.54 -17.41 -23.63
CA LYS A 206 -6.79 -16.71 -23.94
C LYS A 206 -7.65 -16.40 -22.70
N THR A 207 -7.24 -16.91 -21.54
CA THR A 207 -8.00 -16.84 -20.30
C THR A 207 -7.28 -16.09 -19.18
N SER A 208 -6.06 -15.60 -19.43
CA SER A 208 -5.27 -14.90 -18.43
C SER A 208 -5.90 -13.57 -18.04
N ALA A 209 -6.04 -13.35 -16.74
CA ALA A 209 -6.51 -12.10 -16.19
C ALA A 209 -5.68 -11.68 -14.97
N LYS A 210 -5.66 -10.37 -14.71
CA LYS A 210 -4.88 -9.73 -13.66
C LYS A 210 -5.76 -8.86 -12.78
N CYS A 211 -5.46 -8.80 -11.49
CA CYS A 211 -6.12 -7.88 -10.57
C CYS A 211 -5.33 -6.56 -10.49
N PRO A 212 -5.93 -5.37 -10.71
CA PRO A 212 -5.20 -4.10 -10.65
C PRO A 212 -4.90 -3.66 -9.20
N PHE A 213 -5.53 -4.28 -8.21
CA PHE A 213 -5.41 -3.93 -6.79
C PHE A 213 -4.31 -4.71 -6.04
N CYS A 214 -3.96 -5.90 -6.53
CA CYS A 214 -2.93 -6.76 -5.94
C CYS A 214 -1.92 -7.35 -6.95
N LEU A 215 -2.12 -7.14 -8.25
CA LEU A 215 -1.27 -7.63 -9.34
C LEU A 215 -1.17 -9.16 -9.46
N VAL A 216 -1.97 -9.93 -8.74
CA VAL A 216 -2.09 -11.38 -8.98
C VAL A 216 -2.58 -11.60 -10.41
N GLU A 217 -1.95 -12.55 -11.09
CA GLU A 217 -2.27 -13.02 -12.45
C GLU A 217 -2.68 -14.49 -12.36
N LEU A 218 -3.78 -14.85 -13.03
CA LEU A 218 -4.27 -16.23 -13.09
C LEU A 218 -4.76 -16.55 -14.50
N ASP A 219 -4.60 -17.80 -14.89
CA ASP A 219 -5.32 -18.40 -16.01
C ASP A 219 -6.58 -19.05 -15.49
N PHE A 220 -7.72 -18.75 -16.11
CA PHE A 220 -9.02 -19.23 -15.66
C PHE A 220 -9.58 -20.35 -16.52
N ASP A 221 -10.18 -21.33 -15.86
CA ASP A 221 -11.00 -22.37 -16.47
C ASP A 221 -12.50 -22.00 -16.43
N GLU A 222 -13.31 -22.71 -17.23
CA GLU A 222 -14.74 -22.42 -17.37
C GLU A 222 -15.56 -22.69 -16.08
N SER A 223 -15.03 -23.56 -15.21
CA SER A 223 -15.61 -23.94 -13.93
C SER A 223 -15.24 -23.02 -12.77
N ASP A 224 -14.24 -22.15 -12.94
CA ASP A 224 -13.75 -21.32 -11.85
C ASP A 224 -14.76 -20.24 -11.47
N ASP A 225 -14.88 -19.97 -10.18
CA ASP A 225 -15.52 -18.75 -9.69
C ASP A 225 -14.46 -17.64 -9.51
N PRO A 226 -14.50 -16.57 -10.32
CA PRO A 226 -13.47 -15.53 -10.27
C PRO A 226 -13.31 -14.84 -8.92
N TRP A 227 -14.37 -14.79 -8.10
CA TRP A 227 -14.30 -14.17 -6.78
C TRP A 227 -13.65 -15.10 -5.77
N GLU A 228 -14.03 -16.38 -5.76
CA GLU A 228 -13.42 -17.40 -4.88
C GLU A 228 -11.92 -17.58 -5.18
N GLU A 229 -11.55 -17.62 -6.47
CA GLU A 229 -10.14 -17.69 -6.87
C GLU A 229 -9.36 -16.44 -6.41
N HIS A 230 -9.95 -15.25 -6.50
CA HIS A 230 -9.30 -14.03 -6.00
C HIS A 230 -9.10 -14.06 -4.48
N GLN A 231 -10.09 -14.52 -3.71
CA GLN A 231 -9.95 -14.69 -2.26
C GLN A 231 -8.87 -15.71 -1.91
N LYS A 232 -8.82 -16.83 -2.63
CA LYS A 232 -7.85 -17.91 -2.45
C LYS A 232 -6.41 -17.47 -2.72
N PHE A 233 -6.17 -16.76 -3.82
CA PHE A 233 -4.81 -16.35 -4.21
C PHE A 233 -4.37 -15.02 -3.59
N SER A 234 -5.30 -14.17 -3.14
CA SER A 234 -4.98 -12.86 -2.59
C SER A 234 -6.00 -12.38 -1.55
N ALA A 235 -6.16 -13.13 -0.46
CA ALA A 235 -7.01 -12.73 0.67
C ALA A 235 -6.64 -11.35 1.26
N SER A 236 -5.39 -10.92 1.08
CA SER A 236 -4.89 -9.63 1.55
C SER A 236 -5.17 -8.45 0.60
N CYS A 237 -5.71 -8.70 -0.60
CA CYS A 237 -6.04 -7.67 -1.58
C CYS A 237 -7.05 -6.66 -1.02
N ASP A 238 -6.80 -5.36 -1.19
CA ASP A 238 -7.68 -4.29 -0.68
C ASP A 238 -9.11 -4.38 -1.21
N PHE A 239 -9.28 -4.83 -2.46
CA PHE A 239 -10.60 -5.07 -3.06
C PHE A 239 -11.33 -6.27 -2.41
N ILE A 240 -10.60 -7.34 -2.08
CA ILE A 240 -11.13 -8.50 -1.37
C ILE A 240 -11.52 -8.12 0.07
N LYS A 241 -10.65 -7.41 0.78
CA LYS A 241 -10.91 -6.92 2.14
C LYS A 241 -12.13 -6.00 2.20
N LEU A 242 -12.36 -5.20 1.17
CA LEU A 242 -13.55 -4.35 1.07
C LEU A 242 -14.84 -5.19 1.00
N GLY A 243 -14.81 -6.35 0.33
CA GLY A 243 -15.94 -7.29 0.28
C GLY A 243 -17.19 -6.80 -0.47
N LYS A 244 -17.08 -5.67 -1.19
CA LYS A 244 -18.20 -5.03 -1.93
C LYS A 244 -17.98 -5.14 -3.43
N LEU A 245 -18.56 -6.16 -4.08
CA LEU A 245 -18.46 -6.35 -5.54
C LEU A 245 -19.25 -5.31 -6.36
N ASP A 246 -20.20 -4.61 -5.73
CA ASP A 246 -21.00 -3.57 -6.37
C ASP A 246 -20.41 -2.20 -6.04
N GLU A 247 -19.81 -1.56 -7.06
CA GLU A 247 -19.11 -0.27 -6.93
C GLU A 247 -20.04 0.85 -6.46
N LYS A 248 -21.37 0.70 -6.67
CA LYS A 248 -22.38 1.64 -6.17
C LYS A 248 -22.51 1.65 -4.65
N LYS A 249 -21.96 0.65 -3.95
CA LYS A 249 -21.97 0.54 -2.48
C LYS A 249 -20.72 1.10 -1.83
N TRP A 250 -19.77 1.59 -2.63
CA TRP A 250 -18.55 2.19 -2.12
C TRP A 250 -18.82 3.60 -1.63
N THR A 251 -18.23 3.95 -0.51
CA THR A 251 -18.05 5.34 -0.13
C THR A 251 -16.99 6.00 -1.01
N GLU A 252 -16.99 7.33 -1.09
CA GLU A 252 -15.98 8.09 -1.82
C GLU A 252 -14.56 7.77 -1.32
N ASN A 253 -14.40 7.63 0.00
CA ASN A 253 -13.12 7.27 0.63
C ASN A 253 -12.64 5.87 0.22
N GLU A 254 -13.53 4.88 0.17
CA GLU A 254 -13.20 3.52 -0.27
C GLU A 254 -12.79 3.52 -1.75
N ALA A 255 -13.53 4.22 -2.61
CA ALA A 255 -13.21 4.34 -4.03
C ALA A 255 -11.86 5.06 -4.25
N LEU A 256 -11.59 6.12 -3.48
CA LEU A 256 -10.35 6.89 -3.57
C LEU A 256 -9.13 6.07 -3.11
N MET A 257 -9.26 5.31 -2.02
CA MET A 257 -8.21 4.41 -1.53
C MET A 257 -7.91 3.30 -2.54
N LEU A 258 -8.94 2.67 -3.12
CA LEU A 258 -8.77 1.66 -4.17
C LEU A 258 -8.15 2.26 -5.44
N GLY A 259 -8.54 3.48 -5.83
CA GLY A 259 -7.92 4.18 -6.95
C GLY A 259 -6.43 4.47 -6.69
N ALA A 260 -6.09 4.96 -5.50
CA ALA A 260 -4.69 5.18 -5.08
C ALA A 260 -3.90 3.86 -5.11
N ARG A 261 -4.51 2.76 -4.65
CA ARG A 261 -3.92 1.42 -4.70
C ARG A 261 -3.59 1.00 -6.12
N ILE A 262 -4.50 1.18 -7.08
CA ILE A 262 -4.24 0.88 -8.50
C ILE A 262 -3.07 1.72 -9.02
N THR A 263 -3.08 3.03 -8.79
CA THR A 263 -2.03 3.94 -9.27
C THR A 263 -0.65 3.52 -8.77
N ILE A 264 -0.53 3.19 -7.48
CA ILE A 264 0.74 2.75 -6.90
C ILE A 264 1.12 1.35 -7.38
N MET A 265 0.17 0.42 -7.47
CA MET A 265 0.43 -0.93 -7.98
C MET A 265 0.99 -0.88 -9.40
N GLN A 266 0.35 -0.15 -10.32
CA GLN A 266 0.85 0.02 -11.69
C GLN A 266 2.24 0.67 -11.73
N LYS A 267 2.49 1.67 -10.87
CA LYS A 267 3.79 2.35 -10.80
C LYS A 267 4.93 1.39 -10.43
N TYR A 268 4.66 0.41 -9.56
CA TYR A 268 5.67 -0.54 -9.06
C TYR A 268 5.50 -1.96 -9.61
N GLU A 269 4.65 -2.17 -10.61
CA GLU A 269 4.36 -3.48 -11.22
C GLU A 269 5.61 -4.15 -11.78
N LYS A 270 6.39 -3.41 -12.59
CA LYS A 270 7.70 -3.87 -13.09
C LYS A 270 8.62 -4.28 -11.95
N GLY A 271 8.46 -3.62 -10.81
CA GLY A 271 9.19 -3.94 -9.62
C GLY A 271 8.82 -5.28 -9.02
N SER A 272 7.52 -5.55 -8.86
CA SER A 272 7.04 -6.84 -8.38
C SER A 272 7.59 -7.99 -9.23
N TRP A 273 7.56 -7.86 -10.56
CA TRP A 273 8.11 -8.86 -11.48
C TRP A 273 9.62 -9.09 -11.28
N LEU A 274 10.41 -8.02 -11.07
CA LEU A 274 11.84 -8.16 -10.78
C LEU A 274 12.10 -8.90 -9.46
N ILE A 275 11.26 -8.71 -8.45
CA ILE A 275 11.34 -9.44 -7.18
C ILE A 275 11.04 -10.92 -7.40
N ASP A 276 9.99 -11.23 -8.18
CA ASP A 276 9.63 -12.62 -8.53
C ASP A 276 10.79 -13.34 -9.22
N GLU A 277 11.47 -12.69 -10.17
CA GLU A 277 12.61 -13.30 -10.87
C GLU A 277 13.84 -13.46 -9.97
N LEU A 278 14.15 -12.47 -9.12
CA LEU A 278 15.23 -12.57 -8.12
C LEU A 278 15.03 -13.75 -7.16
N GLU A 279 13.81 -13.94 -6.68
CA GLU A 279 13.44 -15.04 -5.78
C GLU A 279 13.50 -16.39 -6.51
N LYS A 280 13.02 -16.45 -7.76
CA LYS A 280 13.04 -17.65 -8.61
C LYS A 280 14.46 -18.09 -8.98
N GLU A 281 15.35 -17.15 -9.29
CA GLU A 281 16.77 -17.42 -9.56
C GLU A 281 17.60 -17.64 -8.27
N ASN A 282 16.98 -17.53 -7.09
CA ASN A 282 17.62 -17.67 -5.79
C ASN A 282 18.87 -16.78 -5.63
N ARG A 283 18.78 -15.51 -6.08
CA ARG A 283 19.89 -14.53 -6.02
C ARG A 283 20.02 -13.91 -4.63
N ILE A 284 20.33 -14.76 -3.64
CA ILE A 284 20.31 -14.42 -2.21
C ILE A 284 21.16 -13.19 -1.88
N ASP A 285 22.38 -13.09 -2.41
CA ASP A 285 23.28 -11.97 -2.12
C ASP A 285 22.70 -10.62 -2.56
N GLU A 286 21.99 -10.61 -3.68
CA GLU A 286 21.34 -9.42 -4.20
C GLU A 286 20.12 -9.06 -3.39
N ILE A 287 19.30 -10.04 -3.04
CA ILE A 287 18.16 -9.88 -2.13
C ILE A 287 18.65 -9.29 -0.79
N ILE A 288 19.76 -9.77 -0.23
CA ILE A 288 20.35 -9.23 1.00
C ILE A 288 20.81 -7.78 0.83
N LYS A 289 21.52 -7.45 -0.27
CA LYS A 289 21.96 -6.08 -0.56
C LYS A 289 20.77 -5.13 -0.67
N ILE A 290 19.77 -5.52 -1.45
CA ILE A 290 18.52 -4.81 -1.67
C ILE A 290 17.77 -4.58 -0.36
N ARG A 291 17.67 -5.60 0.48
CA ARG A 291 17.01 -5.51 1.79
C ARG A 291 17.65 -4.46 2.70
N LYS A 292 18.99 -4.35 2.69
CA LYS A 292 19.74 -3.34 3.43
C LYS A 292 19.51 -1.91 2.92
N ILE A 293 19.07 -1.73 1.66
CA ILE A 293 18.69 -0.42 1.13
C ILE A 293 17.40 0.06 1.80
N MET A 294 16.43 -0.84 1.97
CA MET A 294 15.10 -0.55 2.51
C MET A 294 15.09 -0.44 4.05
N ILE A 295 15.76 -1.35 4.75
CA ILE A 295 15.80 -1.37 6.22
C ILE A 295 17.18 -0.91 6.70
N LYS A 296 17.22 0.27 7.34
CA LYS A 296 18.41 0.74 8.06
C LYS A 296 18.65 -0.14 9.30
N PRO A 297 19.89 -0.56 9.59
CA PRO A 297 20.19 -1.36 10.77
C PRO A 297 19.79 -0.68 12.09
N ASN A 298 19.19 -1.45 13.01
CA ASN A 298 18.69 -1.00 14.33
C ASN A 298 19.78 -0.43 15.27
N HIS A 299 21.07 -0.47 14.90
CA HIS A 299 22.13 0.15 15.70
C HIS A 299 21.92 1.65 15.95
N VAL A 300 21.09 2.31 15.13
CA VAL A 300 20.69 3.71 15.32
C VAL A 300 19.77 3.88 16.55
N LEU A 301 18.91 2.88 16.86
CA LEU A 301 17.97 2.95 17.98
C LEU A 301 18.71 2.98 19.33
N LYS A 302 19.81 2.23 19.45
CA LYS A 302 20.60 2.12 20.69
C LYS A 302 21.51 3.32 20.97
N ARG A 303 21.69 4.25 20.02
CA ARG A 303 22.73 5.31 20.09
C ARG A 303 22.25 6.68 20.59
N ARG A 304 20.97 6.88 20.91
CA ARG A 304 20.53 8.08 21.66
C ARG A 304 20.85 7.93 23.16
N ARG A 305 22.10 7.69 23.49
CA ARG A 305 22.60 7.96 24.84
C ARG A 305 23.00 9.44 24.83
N CYS A 306 22.26 10.27 25.57
CA CYS A 306 22.54 11.68 25.74
C CYS A 306 24.05 11.90 25.94
N SER A 307 24.66 12.70 25.07
CA SER A 307 25.79 13.52 25.46
C SER A 307 25.28 14.48 26.54
N ILE A 308 25.62 14.17 27.79
CA ILE A 308 25.82 15.19 28.82
C ILE A 308 27.16 15.86 28.49
#